data_AF-A0A2E6H0Q9-F1
#
_entry.id   AF-A0A2E6H0Q9-F1
#
_cell.length_a   1.000
_cell.length_b   1.000
_cell.length_c   1.000
_cell.angle_alpha   90.00
_cell.angle_beta   90.00
_cell.angle_gamma   90.00
#
_symmetry.space_group_name_H-M   'P 1'
#
loop_
_entity.id
_entity.type
_entity.pdbx_description
1 polymer ?
#
loop_
_entity_poly.entity_id
_entity_poly.type
_entity_poly.pdbx_seq_one_letter_code
_entity_poly.pdbx_strand_id
1 'polypeptide(L)'
;MKRLHLVTVIFIGLALSVSGCAPKTNKVKTSNNNNTTSTFNNNPIPGYTPPPGYPNPPSATPVDPHPDPYSSNNCGANSGLKGGGIGYGSGNEAGHADAGQTINYYKVNDPPVTAHGNGTGVTVWSSQTDLSPSISQSVFFTNSRFNLRVIPRVVTQGATDTRTGANCQYVPRPYQKLKVGVRLRRADLSTGDYYQFGVGDFNGDGESDGIPLNQASRVHEFQVPQGSSQPLVVEVLNIEWDWSCYEYETQNYCNVPGFCPWDKVWMSECVSVELQFSTDDTKDIVGIRTSDP
;
A
#
# COMPACT_ATOMS: atom_id res chain seq x y z
N MET A 1 26.31 7.57 -73.05
CA MET A 1 26.59 6.27 -72.39
C MET A 1 26.11 6.38 -70.94
N LYS A 2 24.95 5.78 -70.62
CA LYS A 2 24.31 5.85 -69.29
C LYS A 2 24.79 4.68 -68.43
N ARG A 3 25.30 4.96 -67.23
CA ARG A 3 25.74 3.94 -66.25
C ARG A 3 24.53 3.48 -65.42
N LEU A 4 24.40 2.16 -65.32
CA LEU A 4 23.35 1.42 -64.63
C LEU A 4 23.61 1.39 -63.12
N HIS A 5 22.60 1.66 -62.30
CA HIS A 5 22.65 1.50 -60.85
C HIS A 5 22.40 0.03 -60.45
N LEU A 6 23.32 -0.54 -59.68
CA LEU A 6 23.20 -1.85 -59.08
C LEU A 6 22.44 -1.71 -57.75
N VAL A 7 21.25 -2.29 -57.67
CA VAL A 7 20.45 -2.39 -56.44
C VAL A 7 20.77 -3.73 -55.78
N THR A 8 21.33 -3.68 -54.58
CA THR A 8 21.55 -4.87 -53.73
C THR A 8 20.34 -5.08 -52.84
N VAL A 9 19.63 -6.20 -53.02
CA VAL A 9 18.54 -6.64 -52.16
C VAL A 9 19.09 -7.60 -51.11
N ILE A 10 18.96 -7.24 -49.83
CA ILE A 10 19.34 -8.08 -48.68
C ILE A 10 18.09 -8.84 -48.22
N PHE A 11 18.12 -10.16 -48.32
CA PHE A 11 17.12 -11.06 -47.73
C PHE A 11 17.50 -11.36 -46.27
N ILE A 12 16.67 -10.94 -45.31
CA ILE A 12 16.77 -11.34 -43.90
C ILE A 12 15.84 -12.54 -43.70
N GLY A 13 16.43 -13.72 -43.47
CA GLY A 13 15.70 -14.93 -43.11
C GLY A 13 15.25 -14.87 -41.66
N LEU A 14 13.93 -14.82 -41.43
CA LEU A 14 13.30 -14.94 -40.11
C LEU A 14 13.06 -16.43 -39.82
N ALA A 15 13.79 -17.00 -38.87
CA ALA A 15 13.53 -18.34 -38.36
C ALA A 15 12.53 -18.26 -37.19
N LEU A 16 11.28 -18.65 -37.44
CA LEU A 16 10.26 -18.85 -36.41
C LEU A 16 10.45 -20.25 -35.80
N SER A 17 10.87 -20.31 -34.54
CA SER A 17 10.81 -21.54 -33.74
C SER A 17 9.54 -21.50 -32.89
N VAL A 18 8.65 -22.47 -33.13
CA VAL A 18 7.41 -22.66 -32.38
C VAL A 18 7.73 -23.61 -31.24
N SER A 19 7.83 -23.10 -30.01
CA SER A 19 7.95 -23.94 -28.82
C SER A 19 6.56 -24.33 -28.33
N GLY A 20 6.28 -25.63 -28.30
CA GLY A 20 5.03 -26.18 -27.80
C GLY A 20 4.99 -26.17 -26.28
N CYS A 21 3.97 -25.54 -25.70
CA CYS A 21 3.65 -25.67 -24.28
C CYS A 21 2.97 -27.01 -24.01
N ALA A 22 3.62 -27.88 -23.24
CA ALA A 22 2.98 -29.04 -22.63
C ALA A 22 2.22 -28.62 -21.35
N PRO A 23 1.02 -29.15 -21.08
CA PRO A 23 0.28 -28.83 -19.87
C PRO A 23 0.95 -29.47 -18.65
N LYS A 24 1.37 -28.65 -17.67
CA LYS A 24 1.81 -29.12 -16.35
C LYS A 24 0.57 -29.45 -15.50
N THR A 25 0.44 -30.70 -15.11
CA THR A 25 -0.47 -31.14 -14.05
C THR A 25 0.15 -30.78 -12.70
N ASN A 26 -0.43 -29.80 -12.00
CA ASN A 26 -0.01 -29.45 -10.64
C ASN A 26 -0.51 -30.50 -9.65
N LYS A 27 0.43 -31.24 -9.04
CA LYS A 27 0.16 -32.02 -7.82
C LYS A 27 0.00 -31.06 -6.66
N VAL A 28 -1.22 -30.93 -6.16
CA VAL A 28 -1.51 -30.24 -4.89
C VAL A 28 -0.79 -30.99 -3.77
N LYS A 29 0.17 -30.31 -3.13
CA LYS A 29 0.86 -30.81 -1.94
C LYS A 29 0.17 -30.19 -0.73
N THR A 30 -0.63 -30.97 -0.03
CA THR A 30 -1.27 -30.58 1.23
C THR A 30 -0.18 -30.33 2.26
N SER A 31 0.00 -29.07 2.67
CA SER A 31 0.84 -28.73 3.83
C SER A 31 -0.06 -28.64 5.06
N ASN A 32 0.22 -29.48 6.06
CA ASN A 32 -0.38 -29.37 7.38
C ASN A 32 0.19 -28.13 8.09
N ASN A 33 -0.61 -27.07 8.20
CA ASN A 33 -0.30 -25.93 9.06
C ASN A 33 -0.56 -26.31 10.52
N ASN A 34 0.51 -26.60 11.26
CA ASN A 34 0.46 -26.57 12.71
C ASN A 34 0.43 -25.10 13.15
N ASN A 35 -0.72 -24.70 13.68
CA ASN A 35 -1.00 -23.37 14.18
C ASN A 35 -0.28 -23.16 15.51
N THR A 36 0.89 -22.52 15.50
CA THR A 36 1.61 -22.16 16.74
C THR A 36 1.11 -20.81 17.22
N THR A 37 0.29 -20.82 18.27
CA THR A 37 -0.19 -19.61 18.94
C THR A 37 0.99 -18.94 19.68
N SER A 38 1.51 -17.85 19.12
CA SER A 38 2.51 -17.01 19.78
C SER A 38 1.83 -16.11 20.82
N THR A 39 1.94 -16.45 22.10
CA THR A 39 1.54 -15.56 23.20
C THR A 39 2.57 -14.43 23.33
N PHE A 40 2.20 -13.22 22.92
CA PHE A 40 2.98 -12.01 23.18
C PHE A 40 2.89 -11.62 24.66
N ASN A 41 4.06 -11.47 25.29
CA ASN A 41 4.19 -11.08 26.69
C ASN A 41 4.23 -9.54 26.78
N ASN A 42 3.16 -8.93 27.28
CA ASN A 42 3.00 -7.46 27.42
C ASN A 42 3.66 -6.91 28.70
N ASN A 43 4.94 -7.22 28.94
CA ASN A 43 5.65 -6.57 30.04
C ASN A 43 6.21 -5.21 29.59
N PRO A 44 5.86 -4.08 30.26
CA PRO A 44 6.44 -2.78 29.98
C PRO A 44 7.95 -2.80 30.23
N ILE A 45 8.74 -2.24 29.32
CA ILE A 45 10.18 -2.05 29.51
C ILE A 45 10.39 -0.97 30.59
N PRO A 46 11.02 -1.28 31.74
CA PRO A 46 11.28 -0.29 32.77
C PRO A 46 12.31 0.73 32.27
N GLY A 47 11.93 2.03 32.25
CA GLY A 47 12.87 3.13 32.04
C GLY A 47 12.71 3.95 30.74
N TYR A 48 11.68 3.71 29.92
CA TYR A 48 11.41 4.59 28.76
C TYR A 48 10.52 5.78 29.14
N THR A 49 11.07 6.99 29.06
CA THR A 49 10.31 8.25 29.06
C THR A 49 10.35 8.85 27.64
N PRO A 50 9.20 9.06 26.97
CA PRO A 50 9.17 9.70 25.67
C PRO A 50 9.75 11.12 25.70
N PRO A 51 10.32 11.62 24.59
CA PRO A 51 10.74 13.01 24.47
C PRO A 51 9.57 13.99 24.73
N PRO A 52 9.82 15.16 25.35
CA PRO A 52 8.78 16.15 25.61
C PRO A 52 8.13 16.62 24.31
N GLY A 53 6.81 16.45 24.18
CA GLY A 53 6.01 16.90 23.03
C GLY A 53 5.38 15.79 22.19
N TYR A 54 5.74 14.53 22.41
CA TYR A 54 5.04 13.39 21.79
C TYR A 54 4.02 12.79 22.76
N PRO A 55 2.72 12.76 22.43
CA PRO A 55 1.75 11.99 23.20
C PRO A 55 2.12 10.50 23.13
N ASN A 56 2.00 9.80 24.26
CA ASN A 56 1.98 8.34 24.22
C ASN A 56 0.83 7.92 23.30
N PRO A 57 1.05 6.98 22.35
CA PRO A 57 -0.02 6.52 21.48
C PRO A 57 -1.15 6.00 22.38
N PRO A 58 -2.41 6.41 22.15
CA PRO A 58 -3.53 5.84 22.87
C PRO A 58 -3.46 4.32 22.71
N SER A 59 -3.60 3.61 23.83
CA SER A 59 -3.72 2.16 23.81
C SER A 59 -4.83 1.83 22.83
N ALA A 60 -4.49 1.11 21.74
CA ALA A 60 -5.46 0.76 20.72
C ALA A 60 -6.66 0.12 21.42
N THR A 61 -7.81 0.79 21.39
CA THR A 61 -9.06 0.14 21.73
C THR A 61 -9.18 -1.06 20.81
N PRO A 62 -9.56 -2.26 21.29
CA PRO A 62 -9.89 -3.37 20.42
C PRO A 62 -10.89 -2.85 19.39
N VAL A 63 -10.43 -2.73 18.15
CA VAL A 63 -11.30 -2.48 17.01
C VAL A 63 -12.30 -3.62 17.07
N ASP A 64 -13.59 -3.31 17.13
CA ASP A 64 -14.64 -4.31 16.95
C ASP A 64 -14.28 -5.05 15.66
N PRO A 65 -13.82 -6.32 15.75
CA PRO A 65 -13.48 -7.06 14.57
C PRO A 65 -14.81 -7.22 13.87
N HIS A 66 -15.04 -6.43 12.83
CA HIS A 66 -16.12 -6.70 11.90
C HIS A 66 -16.05 -8.21 11.66
N PRO A 67 -17.10 -8.97 12.01
CA PRO A 67 -17.03 -10.42 12.11
C PRO A 67 -16.42 -10.91 10.82
N ASP A 68 -15.33 -11.65 10.97
CA ASP A 68 -14.54 -12.16 9.87
C ASP A 68 -15.49 -12.92 8.94
N PRO A 69 -15.89 -12.36 7.79
CA PRO A 69 -17.03 -12.90 7.05
C PRO A 69 -16.67 -14.19 6.30
N TYR A 70 -15.45 -14.72 6.50
CA TYR A 70 -14.95 -15.97 5.91
C TYR A 70 -15.63 -17.24 6.43
N SER A 71 -16.76 -17.15 7.14
CA SER A 71 -17.63 -18.33 7.30
C SER A 71 -18.26 -18.64 5.94
N SER A 72 -17.60 -19.54 5.20
CA SER A 72 -17.99 -20.07 3.88
C SER A 72 -19.48 -19.93 3.58
N ASN A 73 -19.83 -19.03 2.68
CA ASN A 73 -21.16 -19.01 2.10
C ASN A 73 -21.39 -20.29 1.26
N ASN A 74 -22.65 -20.70 1.12
CA ASN A 74 -23.07 -21.95 0.47
C ASN A 74 -22.73 -22.02 -1.05
N CYS A 75 -22.05 -21.01 -1.61
CA CYS A 75 -21.71 -20.91 -3.03
C CYS A 75 -20.37 -21.56 -3.42
N GLY A 76 -19.76 -22.38 -2.56
CA GLY A 76 -18.64 -23.26 -2.92
C GLY A 76 -17.38 -22.56 -3.43
N ALA A 77 -16.49 -22.14 -2.51
CA ALA A 77 -15.02 -22.00 -2.64
C ALA A 77 -14.37 -21.34 -3.88
N ASN A 78 -15.13 -20.76 -4.81
CA ASN A 78 -14.65 -20.09 -6.02
C ASN A 78 -14.72 -18.56 -5.92
N SER A 79 -14.98 -18.02 -4.74
CA SER A 79 -14.87 -16.58 -4.57
C SER A 79 -13.39 -16.20 -4.68
N GLY A 80 -13.07 -15.25 -5.56
CA GLY A 80 -11.72 -14.70 -5.76
C GLY A 80 -11.11 -13.99 -4.54
N LEU A 81 -11.64 -14.23 -3.34
CA LEU A 81 -11.07 -13.78 -2.08
C LEU A 81 -10.03 -14.74 -1.49
N LYS A 82 -9.63 -15.80 -2.21
CA LYS A 82 -8.43 -16.57 -1.82
C LYS A 82 -7.15 -15.71 -1.76
N GLY A 83 -7.17 -14.53 -2.38
CA GLY A 83 -6.14 -13.49 -2.29
C GLY A 83 -6.12 -12.76 -0.95
N GLY A 84 -6.24 -13.47 0.18
CA GLY A 84 -6.15 -12.88 1.51
C GLY A 84 -4.85 -12.09 1.59
N GLY A 85 -4.97 -10.75 1.55
CA GLY A 85 -3.80 -9.92 1.31
C GLY A 85 -2.75 -10.21 2.36
N ILE A 86 -1.48 -10.29 1.95
CA ILE A 86 -0.41 -10.52 2.90
C ILE A 86 -0.04 -9.16 3.48
N GLY A 87 -0.35 -8.95 4.76
CA GLY A 87 0.24 -7.85 5.51
C GLY A 87 1.61 -8.20 6.05
N TYR A 88 2.45 -7.19 6.17
CA TYR A 88 3.87 -7.30 6.53
C TYR A 88 4.14 -6.68 7.91
N GLY A 89 3.14 -6.75 8.80
CA GLY A 89 3.18 -6.23 10.16
C GLY A 89 1.91 -5.45 10.52
N SER A 90 1.87 -5.01 11.77
CA SER A 90 0.83 -4.14 12.36
C SER A 90 1.04 -2.65 12.06
N GLY A 91 2.26 -2.27 11.67
CA GLY A 91 2.64 -0.86 11.58
C GLY A 91 3.14 -0.26 12.90
N ASN A 92 3.28 -1.05 13.97
CA ASN A 92 3.74 -0.56 15.28
C ASN A 92 5.09 -1.14 15.70
N GLU A 93 5.77 -1.82 14.79
CA GLU A 93 7.10 -2.36 15.03
C GLU A 93 8.10 -1.22 15.24
N ALA A 94 9.08 -1.41 16.12
CA ALA A 94 10.18 -0.46 16.27
C ALA A 94 11.07 -0.46 15.01
N GLY A 95 11.62 0.69 14.66
CA GLY A 95 12.57 0.80 13.55
C GLY A 95 13.93 0.16 13.88
N HIS A 96 14.69 -0.15 12.85
CA HIS A 96 16.05 -0.66 12.95
C HIS A 96 17.06 0.49 12.76
N ALA A 97 17.90 0.76 13.77
CA ALA A 97 19.00 1.71 13.62
C ALA A 97 20.14 1.06 12.83
N ASP A 98 20.56 1.67 11.74
CA ASP A 98 21.73 1.27 10.96
C ASP A 98 22.94 2.20 11.17
N ALA A 99 22.73 3.30 11.88
CA ALA A 99 23.76 4.20 12.38
C ALA A 99 23.35 4.79 13.75
N GLY A 100 23.64 6.07 13.98
CA GLY A 100 23.36 6.77 15.24
C GLY A 100 21.91 7.20 15.44
N GLN A 101 20.95 6.71 14.64
CA GLN A 101 19.57 7.20 14.71
C GLN A 101 18.86 6.75 15.99
N THR A 102 18.27 7.71 16.70
CA THR A 102 17.54 7.47 17.95
C THR A 102 16.03 7.55 17.76
N ILE A 103 15.58 8.30 16.76
CA ILE A 103 14.18 8.51 16.41
C ILE A 103 13.72 7.32 15.55
N ASN A 104 12.56 6.74 15.87
CA ASN A 104 11.92 5.79 14.94
C ASN A 104 11.54 6.50 13.63
N TYR A 105 11.03 5.74 12.66
CA TYR A 105 10.37 6.33 11.50
C TYR A 105 9.23 7.26 11.93
N TYR A 106 8.87 8.18 11.04
CA TYR A 106 7.75 9.09 11.23
C TYR A 106 6.44 8.44 10.78
N LYS A 107 5.34 8.83 11.42
CA LYS A 107 3.97 8.57 10.96
C LYS A 107 3.39 9.87 10.42
N VAL A 108 2.92 9.87 9.19
CA VAL A 108 2.25 11.03 8.57
C VAL A 108 0.84 11.10 9.12
N ASN A 109 0.58 12.18 9.85
CA ASN A 109 -0.70 12.54 10.45
C ASN A 109 -1.21 11.51 11.48
N ASP A 110 -1.43 12.00 12.69
CA ASP A 110 -2.29 11.38 13.69
C ASP A 110 -3.40 12.41 13.97
N PRO A 111 -4.60 12.26 13.36
CA PRO A 111 -5.14 11.04 12.75
C PRO A 111 -4.66 10.75 11.31
N PRO A 112 -4.81 9.51 10.80
CA PRO A 112 -4.41 9.10 9.46
C PRO A 112 -5.02 9.96 8.32
N VAL A 113 -4.38 9.93 7.15
CA VAL A 113 -4.87 10.62 5.95
C VAL A 113 -6.21 10.03 5.54
N THR A 114 -7.28 10.81 5.68
CA THR A 114 -8.62 10.46 5.23
C THR A 114 -8.93 11.25 3.97
N ALA A 115 -9.39 10.58 2.93
CA ALA A 115 -9.65 11.22 1.65
C ALA A 115 -10.86 10.62 0.95
N HIS A 116 -11.63 11.46 0.28
CA HIS A 116 -12.60 11.00 -0.70
C HIS A 116 -11.90 10.36 -1.90
N GLY A 117 -12.59 9.43 -2.55
CA GLY A 117 -12.17 8.92 -3.85
C GLY A 117 -12.03 10.03 -4.90
N ASN A 118 -11.25 9.78 -5.94
CA ASN A 118 -10.98 10.77 -6.98
C ASN A 118 -10.60 10.10 -8.30
N GLY A 119 -10.51 10.90 -9.37
CA GLY A 119 -10.05 10.45 -10.67
C GLY A 119 -8.59 10.00 -10.68
N THR A 120 -8.23 9.16 -11.66
CA THR A 120 -6.85 8.71 -11.86
C THR A 120 -5.90 9.88 -12.10
N GLY A 121 -4.75 9.85 -11.44
CA GLY A 121 -3.72 10.88 -11.50
C GLY A 121 -3.98 12.08 -10.59
N VAL A 122 -5.14 12.14 -9.93
CA VAL A 122 -5.48 13.25 -9.04
C VAL A 122 -4.93 12.98 -7.65
N THR A 123 -4.07 13.89 -7.17
CA THR A 123 -3.61 13.90 -5.78
C THR A 123 -4.81 14.09 -4.85
N VAL A 124 -4.98 13.20 -3.89
CA VAL A 124 -6.02 13.30 -2.85
C VAL A 124 -5.48 13.86 -1.54
N TRP A 125 -4.17 13.72 -1.31
CA TRP A 125 -3.47 14.31 -0.18
C TRP A 125 -2.03 14.64 -0.56
N SER A 126 -1.50 15.78 -0.11
CA SER A 126 -0.14 16.23 -0.33
C SER A 126 0.49 16.74 0.96
N SER A 127 1.70 16.30 1.27
CA SER A 127 2.41 16.78 2.46
C SER A 127 2.63 18.30 2.42
N GLN A 128 2.76 18.87 1.22
CA GLN A 128 3.03 20.29 1.05
C GLN A 128 1.87 21.20 1.47
N THR A 129 0.64 20.71 1.40
CA THR A 129 -0.57 21.52 1.66
C THR A 129 -1.46 20.96 2.76
N ASP A 130 -1.37 19.66 3.03
CA ASP A 130 -2.36 18.90 3.80
C ASP A 130 -1.74 18.19 5.03
N LEU A 131 -0.48 18.54 5.37
CA LEU A 131 0.14 18.06 6.61
C LEU A 131 -0.60 18.62 7.83
N SER A 132 -0.70 17.79 8.87
CA SER A 132 -1.08 18.26 10.19
C SER A 132 -0.14 19.40 10.62
N PRO A 133 -0.67 20.49 11.21
CA PRO A 133 0.14 21.57 11.76
C PRO A 133 1.18 21.12 12.81
N SER A 134 0.99 19.93 13.41
CA SER A 134 1.92 19.33 14.36
C SER A 134 3.17 18.71 13.72
N ILE A 135 3.19 18.55 12.39
CA ILE A 135 4.30 17.95 11.65
C ILE A 135 4.88 19.00 10.70
N SER A 136 6.14 19.36 10.92
CA SER A 136 6.86 20.26 10.03
C SER A 136 7.20 19.56 8.72
N GLN A 137 6.98 20.20 7.57
CA GLN A 137 7.43 19.72 6.24
C GLN A 137 8.95 19.42 6.20
N SER A 138 9.74 19.96 7.14
CA SER A 138 11.17 19.67 7.25
C SER A 138 11.51 18.22 7.62
N VAL A 139 10.56 17.42 8.13
CA VAL A 139 10.82 15.99 8.41
C VAL A 139 11.06 15.16 7.14
N PHE A 140 10.69 15.70 5.97
CA PHE A 140 10.92 15.09 4.67
C PHE A 140 12.26 15.51 4.03
N PHE A 141 13.14 16.16 4.78
CA PHE A 141 14.52 16.38 4.34
C PHE A 141 15.30 15.06 4.39
N THR A 142 15.89 14.70 3.26
CA THR A 142 16.86 13.62 3.14
C THR A 142 17.66 13.82 1.85
N ASN A 143 18.87 13.25 1.80
CA ASN A 143 19.72 13.28 0.61
C ASN A 143 20.03 11.88 0.05
N SER A 144 19.60 10.81 0.72
CA SER A 144 20.08 9.45 0.43
C SER A 144 19.02 8.38 0.54
N ARG A 145 18.13 8.43 1.55
CA ARG A 145 17.18 7.36 1.82
C ARG A 145 15.79 7.89 2.09
N PHE A 146 14.80 7.35 1.38
CA PHE A 146 13.39 7.59 1.69
C PHE A 146 12.61 6.28 1.59
N ASN A 147 12.42 5.62 2.71
CA ASN A 147 11.64 4.38 2.78
C ASN A 147 10.24 4.70 3.27
N LEU A 148 9.23 4.12 2.64
CA LEU A 148 7.84 4.34 3.03
C LEU A 148 7.03 3.04 2.97
N ARG A 149 6.09 2.91 3.90
CA ARG A 149 5.01 1.91 3.85
C ARG A 149 3.66 2.55 4.13
N VAL A 150 2.60 1.87 3.70
CA VAL A 150 1.22 2.30 3.85
C VAL A 150 0.45 1.30 4.70
N ILE A 151 -0.43 1.79 5.57
CA ILE A 151 -1.35 0.98 6.36
C ILE A 151 -2.77 1.50 6.13
N PRO A 152 -3.62 0.77 5.39
CA PRO A 152 -5.04 1.08 5.30
C PRO A 152 -5.69 1.07 6.67
N ARG A 153 -6.50 2.08 6.95
CA ARG A 153 -7.26 2.22 8.19
C ARG A 153 -8.75 2.21 7.88
N VAL A 154 -9.52 1.82 8.88
CA VAL A 154 -10.98 1.93 8.83
C VAL A 154 -11.34 3.41 8.90
N VAL A 155 -12.19 3.86 7.98
CA VAL A 155 -12.82 5.18 8.07
C VAL A 155 -14.21 5.02 8.69
N THR A 156 -14.67 6.02 9.43
CA THR A 156 -16.03 6.06 9.99
C THR A 156 -16.86 7.13 9.28
N GLN A 157 -18.18 6.95 9.26
CA GLN A 157 -19.08 8.02 8.83
C GLN A 157 -18.82 9.28 9.66
N GLY A 158 -18.83 10.44 9.02
CA GLY A 158 -18.54 11.73 9.65
C GLY A 158 -17.06 12.02 9.87
N ALA A 159 -16.14 11.12 9.48
CA ALA A 159 -14.73 11.47 9.37
C ALA A 159 -14.53 12.66 8.41
N THR A 160 -13.43 13.41 8.59
CA THR A 160 -13.14 14.59 7.78
C THR A 160 -12.04 14.29 6.79
N ASP A 161 -12.29 14.58 5.52
CA ASP A 161 -11.29 14.59 4.46
C ASP A 161 -10.17 15.57 4.80
N THR A 162 -8.95 15.06 4.93
CA THR A 162 -7.79 15.80 5.43
C THR A 162 -7.42 16.98 4.54
N ARG A 163 -7.76 16.95 3.25
CA ARG A 163 -7.42 18.01 2.30
C ARG A 163 -8.55 19.04 2.16
N THR A 164 -9.77 18.58 2.00
CA THR A 164 -10.90 19.46 1.65
C THR A 164 -11.67 19.95 2.87
N GLY A 165 -11.52 19.29 4.02
CA GLY A 165 -12.36 19.52 5.20
C GLY A 165 -13.80 19.02 5.04
N ALA A 166 -14.12 18.36 3.92
CA ALA A 166 -15.45 17.79 3.70
C ALA A 166 -15.66 16.55 4.58
N ASN A 167 -16.88 16.36 5.06
CA ASN A 167 -17.21 15.18 5.86
C ASN A 167 -17.52 13.99 4.95
N CYS A 168 -17.06 12.81 5.36
CA CYS A 168 -17.43 11.52 4.81
C CYS A 168 -18.92 11.26 5.13
N GLN A 169 -19.79 11.72 4.25
CA GLN A 169 -21.24 11.82 4.49
C GLN A 169 -21.91 10.45 4.65
N TYR A 170 -21.44 9.45 3.89
CA TYR A 170 -22.05 8.14 3.83
C TYR A 170 -21.35 7.16 4.79
N VAL A 171 -22.09 6.13 5.18
CA VAL A 171 -21.50 4.96 5.84
C VAL A 171 -20.51 4.35 4.86
N PRO A 172 -19.22 4.25 5.23
CA PRO A 172 -18.21 3.75 4.31
C PRO A 172 -18.59 2.37 3.80
N ARG A 173 -18.50 2.21 2.49
CA ARG A 173 -18.68 0.91 1.86
C ARG A 173 -17.68 -0.10 2.43
N PRO A 174 -18.09 -1.35 2.66
CA PRO A 174 -17.21 -2.32 3.27
C PRO A 174 -16.14 -2.79 2.26
N TYR A 175 -14.88 -2.58 2.60
CA TYR A 175 -13.72 -3.09 1.87
C TYR A 175 -12.79 -3.79 2.87
N GLN A 176 -11.93 -4.67 2.39
CA GLN A 176 -10.94 -5.36 3.22
C GLN A 176 -9.52 -4.97 2.86
N LYS A 177 -9.29 -4.51 1.64
CA LYS A 177 -7.96 -4.24 1.12
C LYS A 177 -7.94 -2.97 0.27
N LEU A 178 -6.80 -2.28 0.27
CA LEU A 178 -6.55 -1.14 -0.62
C LEU A 178 -5.32 -1.35 -1.49
N LYS A 179 -5.33 -0.74 -2.67
CA LYS A 179 -4.12 -0.35 -3.39
C LYS A 179 -3.96 1.15 -3.30
N VAL A 180 -2.75 1.62 -3.04
CA VAL A 180 -2.50 3.03 -2.75
C VAL A 180 -1.33 3.51 -3.60
N GLY A 181 -1.58 4.48 -4.47
CA GLY A 181 -0.53 5.18 -5.21
C GLY A 181 0.11 6.26 -4.34
N VAL A 182 1.43 6.26 -4.30
CA VAL A 182 2.23 7.28 -3.61
C VAL A 182 3.25 7.85 -4.58
N ARG A 183 3.39 9.17 -4.61
CA ARG A 183 4.43 9.88 -5.36
C ARG A 183 5.34 10.65 -4.43
N LEU A 184 6.65 10.48 -4.61
CA LEU A 184 7.69 11.27 -3.94
C LEU A 184 8.34 12.20 -4.96
N ARG A 185 8.31 13.50 -4.69
CA ARG A 185 8.89 14.51 -5.59
C ARG A 185 9.60 15.61 -4.83
N ARG A 186 10.38 16.40 -5.55
CA ARG A 186 10.83 17.70 -5.01
C ARG A 186 9.67 18.68 -4.96
N ALA A 187 9.70 19.59 -3.99
CA ALA A 187 8.67 20.61 -3.82
C ALA A 187 8.49 21.52 -5.05
N ASP A 188 9.55 21.74 -5.82
CA ASP A 188 9.57 22.60 -7.02
C ASP A 188 9.28 21.86 -8.34
N LEU A 189 9.06 20.54 -8.29
CA LEU A 189 8.72 19.72 -9.45
C LEU A 189 7.27 19.26 -9.37
N SER A 190 6.63 19.05 -10.52
CA SER A 190 5.28 18.47 -10.64
C SER A 190 5.30 16.94 -10.81
N THR A 191 6.46 16.38 -11.12
CA THR A 191 6.69 14.94 -11.32
C THR A 191 7.69 14.43 -10.30
N GLY A 192 7.67 13.12 -10.07
CA GLY A 192 8.54 12.43 -9.14
C GLY A 192 8.41 10.92 -9.28
N ASP A 193 9.09 10.21 -8.40
CA ASP A 193 9.04 8.77 -8.33
C ASP A 193 7.66 8.31 -7.82
N TYR A 194 7.06 7.34 -8.50
CA TYR A 194 5.71 6.87 -8.22
C TYR A 194 5.72 5.37 -7.99
N TYR A 195 5.08 4.96 -6.89
CA TYR A 195 4.90 3.56 -6.55
C TYR A 195 3.47 3.29 -6.12
N GLN A 196 2.90 2.17 -6.58
CA GLN A 196 1.58 1.71 -6.17
C GLN A 196 1.72 0.52 -5.22
N PHE A 197 1.39 0.74 -3.95
CA PHE A 197 1.37 -0.31 -2.94
C PHE A 197 0.16 -1.23 -3.12
N GLY A 198 0.33 -2.51 -2.76
CA GLY A 198 -0.71 -3.54 -2.88
C GLY A 198 -0.83 -4.15 -4.28
N VAL A 199 0.10 -3.84 -5.19
CA VAL A 199 0.15 -4.45 -6.52
C VAL A 199 1.00 -5.70 -6.49
N GLY A 200 0.43 -6.83 -6.91
CA GLY A 200 1.13 -8.12 -7.01
C GLY A 200 0.34 -9.26 -6.40
N ASP A 201 0.64 -10.46 -6.89
CA ASP A 201 0.24 -11.75 -6.33
C ASP A 201 1.36 -12.22 -5.39
N PHE A 202 1.16 -12.04 -4.08
CA PHE A 202 2.16 -12.34 -3.07
C PHE A 202 1.96 -13.73 -2.45
N ASN A 203 0.78 -14.33 -2.60
CA ASN A 203 0.45 -15.65 -2.08
C ASN A 203 0.52 -16.77 -3.15
N GLY A 204 0.66 -16.41 -4.43
CA GLY A 204 0.80 -17.32 -5.58
C GLY A 204 -0.50 -17.87 -6.12
N ASP A 205 -1.66 -17.24 -5.85
CA ASP A 205 -2.98 -17.71 -6.28
C ASP A 205 -3.43 -17.16 -7.64
N GLY A 206 -2.64 -16.29 -8.26
CA GLY A 206 -2.91 -15.66 -9.54
C GLY A 206 -3.69 -14.34 -9.44
N GLU A 207 -4.00 -13.86 -8.24
CA GLU A 207 -4.74 -12.62 -8.00
C GLU A 207 -3.90 -11.55 -7.30
N SER A 208 -4.29 -10.28 -7.43
CA SER A 208 -3.58 -9.19 -6.74
C SER A 208 -4.08 -9.07 -5.31
N ASP A 209 -3.17 -9.15 -4.35
CA ASP A 209 -3.47 -9.28 -2.93
C ASP A 209 -3.86 -7.97 -2.23
N GLY A 210 -3.45 -6.80 -2.75
CA GLY A 210 -3.69 -5.53 -2.07
C GLY A 210 -2.95 -5.41 -0.73
N ILE A 211 -3.31 -4.39 0.04
CA ILE A 211 -2.85 -4.18 1.42
C ILE A 211 -4.06 -4.39 2.34
N PRO A 212 -4.04 -5.36 3.27
CA PRO A 212 -5.15 -5.56 4.20
C PRO A 212 -5.38 -4.37 5.12
N LEU A 213 -6.64 -4.17 5.50
CA LEU A 213 -7.02 -3.25 6.57
C LEU A 213 -6.22 -3.53 7.85
N ASN A 214 -5.70 -2.46 8.44
CA ASN A 214 -4.91 -2.45 9.66
C ASN A 214 -3.59 -3.22 9.59
N GLN A 215 -3.13 -3.58 8.40
CA GLN A 215 -1.83 -4.22 8.21
C GLN A 215 -0.93 -3.37 7.33
N ALA A 216 0.37 -3.45 7.61
CA ALA A 216 1.41 -2.75 6.86
C ALA A 216 1.62 -3.37 5.49
N SER A 217 1.81 -2.53 4.48
CA SER A 217 2.37 -2.94 3.19
C SER A 217 3.84 -3.37 3.33
N ARG A 218 4.39 -3.94 2.26
CA ARG A 218 5.86 -3.97 2.05
C ARG A 218 6.41 -2.54 2.11
N VAL A 219 7.67 -2.43 2.49
CA VAL A 219 8.39 -1.17 2.48
C VAL A 219 8.96 -0.92 1.09
N HIS A 220 8.70 0.26 0.53
CA HIS A 220 9.27 0.69 -0.73
C HIS A 220 10.33 1.78 -0.48
N GLU A 221 11.48 1.65 -1.13
CA GLU A 221 12.52 2.67 -1.15
C GLU A 221 12.34 3.54 -2.39
N PHE A 222 12.02 4.80 -2.18
CA PHE A 222 11.84 5.76 -3.25
C PHE A 222 13.18 6.36 -3.67
N GLN A 223 13.30 6.67 -4.96
CA GLN A 223 14.44 7.39 -5.49
C GLN A 223 14.44 8.84 -4.97
N VAL A 224 15.42 9.16 -4.12
CA VAL A 224 15.60 10.53 -3.60
C VAL A 224 16.13 11.44 -4.71
N PRO A 225 15.37 12.46 -5.15
CA PRO A 225 15.84 13.35 -6.21
C PRO A 225 17.08 14.14 -5.78
N GLN A 226 18.16 14.04 -6.55
CA GLN A 226 19.41 14.76 -6.25
C GLN A 226 19.25 16.29 -6.34
N GLY A 227 20.08 16.99 -5.57
CA GLY A 227 20.25 18.46 -5.68
C GLY A 227 19.09 19.29 -5.13
N SER A 228 18.28 18.74 -4.22
CA SER A 228 17.24 19.52 -3.52
C SER A 228 17.76 20.09 -2.21
N SER A 229 17.68 21.42 -2.05
CA SER A 229 17.76 22.10 -0.75
C SER A 229 16.39 22.29 -0.10
N GLN A 230 15.34 21.74 -0.71
CA GLN A 230 13.96 21.78 -0.24
C GLN A 230 13.54 20.40 0.28
N PRO A 231 12.63 20.34 1.26
CA PRO A 231 12.07 19.07 1.71
C PRO A 231 11.33 18.36 0.57
N LEU A 232 11.32 17.03 0.59
CA LEU A 232 10.56 16.24 -0.37
C LEU A 232 9.05 16.34 -0.10
N VAL A 233 8.25 16.21 -1.14
CA VAL A 233 6.78 16.20 -1.04
C VAL A 233 6.28 14.79 -1.29
N VAL A 234 5.50 14.29 -0.35
CA VAL A 234 4.78 13.01 -0.46
C VAL A 234 3.35 13.29 -0.87
N GLU A 235 2.87 12.59 -1.90
CA GLU A 235 1.50 12.70 -2.40
C GLU A 235 0.83 11.33 -2.43
N VAL A 236 -0.44 11.28 -2.03
CA VAL A 236 -1.30 10.10 -2.15
C VAL A 236 -2.25 10.32 -3.32
N LEU A 237 -2.41 9.30 -4.16
CA LEU A 237 -3.26 9.32 -5.36
C LEU A 237 -3.68 7.90 -5.75
N ASN A 238 -4.59 7.77 -6.72
CA ASN A 238 -4.93 6.49 -7.36
C ASN A 238 -5.42 5.38 -6.43
N ILE A 239 -6.12 5.69 -5.34
CA ILE A 239 -6.57 4.67 -4.39
C ILE A 239 -7.63 3.76 -5.03
N GLU A 240 -7.43 2.45 -4.89
CA GLU A 240 -8.38 1.41 -5.31
C GLU A 240 -8.73 0.52 -4.11
N TRP A 241 -9.91 -0.08 -4.14
CA TRP A 241 -10.44 -0.96 -3.09
C TRP A 241 -11.03 -2.25 -3.69
N ASP A 242 -11.26 -3.23 -2.84
CA ASP A 242 -11.85 -4.53 -3.19
C ASP A 242 -13.37 -4.62 -2.88
N TRP A 243 -14.04 -3.46 -2.76
CA TRP A 243 -15.44 -3.36 -2.36
C TRP A 243 -16.37 -4.30 -3.15
N SER A 244 -16.26 -4.34 -4.48
CA SER A 244 -17.15 -5.15 -5.32
C SER A 244 -17.12 -6.63 -4.92
N CYS A 245 -15.93 -7.15 -4.57
CA CYS A 245 -15.81 -8.53 -4.13
C CYS A 245 -16.44 -8.79 -2.78
N TYR A 246 -16.21 -7.87 -1.84
CA TYR A 246 -16.83 -7.96 -0.53
C TYR A 246 -18.36 -7.93 -0.64
N GLU A 247 -18.90 -7.04 -1.47
CA GLU A 247 -20.34 -6.95 -1.69
C GLU A 247 -20.91 -8.25 -2.29
N TYR A 248 -20.25 -8.79 -3.33
CA TYR A 248 -20.75 -10.00 -3.97
C TYR A 248 -20.83 -11.21 -3.03
N GLU A 249 -19.85 -11.35 -2.14
CA GLU A 249 -19.86 -12.43 -1.16
C GLU A 249 -20.91 -12.27 -0.08
N THR A 250 -21.02 -11.07 0.49
CA THR A 250 -21.97 -10.79 1.58
C THR A 250 -23.42 -10.85 1.11
N GLN A 251 -23.67 -10.62 -0.18
CA GLN A 251 -24.99 -10.77 -0.79
C GLN A 251 -25.24 -12.17 -1.39
N ASN A 252 -24.30 -13.12 -1.21
CA ASN A 252 -24.43 -14.52 -1.62
C ASN A 252 -24.72 -14.69 -3.13
N TYR A 253 -24.10 -13.86 -3.98
CA TYR A 253 -24.14 -14.08 -5.42
C TYR A 253 -23.25 -15.28 -5.78
N CYS A 254 -23.83 -16.39 -6.24
CA CYS A 254 -23.05 -17.60 -6.57
C CYS A 254 -22.38 -17.58 -7.96
N ASN A 255 -22.59 -16.54 -8.77
CA ASN A 255 -22.07 -16.42 -10.14
C ASN A 255 -21.07 -15.24 -10.26
N VAL A 256 -20.20 -15.08 -9.27
CA VAL A 256 -19.15 -14.06 -9.33
C VAL A 256 -18.01 -14.58 -10.19
N PRO A 257 -17.42 -13.76 -11.08
CA PRO A 257 -16.13 -14.09 -11.69
C PRO A 257 -15.13 -14.51 -10.61
N GLY A 258 -14.35 -15.57 -10.87
CA GLY A 258 -13.34 -16.07 -9.94
C GLY A 258 -12.10 -15.17 -9.84
N PHE A 259 -12.28 -13.85 -9.96
CA PHE A 259 -11.25 -12.84 -9.73
C PHE A 259 -11.89 -11.62 -9.09
N CYS A 260 -11.16 -10.95 -8.21
CA CYS A 260 -11.62 -9.72 -7.60
C CYS A 260 -11.22 -8.46 -8.38
N PRO A 261 -12.17 -7.75 -9.03
CA PRO A 261 -11.85 -6.49 -9.67
C PRO A 261 -11.50 -5.43 -8.61
N TRP A 262 -10.45 -4.68 -8.90
CA TRP A 262 -10.06 -3.50 -8.14
C TRP A 262 -10.77 -2.30 -8.71
N ASP A 263 -11.59 -1.64 -7.89
CA ASP A 263 -12.33 -0.46 -8.29
C ASP A 263 -11.70 0.79 -7.71
N LYS A 264 -11.85 1.92 -8.40
CA LYS A 264 -11.53 3.22 -7.82
C LYS A 264 -12.53 3.52 -6.70
N VAL A 265 -12.02 4.10 -5.62
CA VAL A 265 -12.87 4.66 -4.57
C VAL A 265 -13.72 5.76 -5.20
N TRP A 266 -15.03 5.72 -4.97
CA TRP A 266 -15.94 6.71 -5.54
C TRP A 266 -15.74 8.09 -4.89
N MET A 267 -16.07 9.15 -5.62
CA MET A 267 -15.94 10.53 -5.12
C MET A 267 -16.83 10.84 -3.90
N SER A 268 -17.89 10.07 -3.70
CA SER A 268 -18.77 10.17 -2.53
C SER A 268 -18.28 9.39 -1.32
N GLU A 269 -17.27 8.54 -1.50
CA GLU A 269 -16.82 7.56 -0.51
C GLU A 269 -15.44 7.95 -0.01
N CYS A 270 -15.19 7.67 1.27
CA CYS A 270 -13.90 7.93 1.89
C CYS A 270 -13.12 6.64 2.12
N VAL A 271 -11.81 6.80 2.18
CA VAL A 271 -10.85 5.81 2.67
C VAL A 271 -9.85 6.49 3.59
N SER A 272 -9.20 5.70 4.45
CA SER A 272 -8.18 6.21 5.36
C SER A 272 -6.89 5.41 5.23
N VAL A 273 -5.75 6.10 5.20
CA VAL A 273 -4.41 5.51 5.09
C VAL A 273 -3.45 6.19 6.06
N GLU A 274 -2.70 5.39 6.81
CA GLU A 274 -1.55 5.86 7.59
C GLU A 274 -0.30 5.65 6.73
N LEU A 275 0.49 6.72 6.54
CA LEU A 275 1.79 6.62 5.88
C LEU A 275 2.88 6.59 6.95
N GLN A 276 3.85 5.72 6.79
CA GLN A 276 5.02 5.68 7.65
C GLN A 276 6.26 5.78 6.80
N PHE A 277 7.19 6.65 7.17
CA PHE A 277 8.41 6.85 6.39
C PHE A 277 9.64 7.02 7.27
N SER A 278 10.78 6.53 6.79
CA SER A 278 12.08 6.76 7.40
C SER A 278 13.03 7.43 6.40
N THR A 279 13.76 8.42 6.91
CA THR A 279 14.87 9.09 6.23
C THR A 279 16.21 8.61 6.78
N ASP A 280 17.30 9.21 6.34
CA ASP A 280 18.66 9.06 6.87
C ASP A 280 18.77 9.34 8.38
N ASP A 281 17.99 10.31 8.89
CA ASP A 281 18.03 10.73 10.30
C ASP A 281 17.19 9.85 11.25
N THR A 282 16.38 8.95 10.70
CA THR A 282 15.52 8.05 11.49
C THR A 282 15.97 6.61 11.38
N LYS A 283 15.60 5.78 12.36
CA LYS A 283 15.69 4.33 12.24
C LYS A 283 14.87 3.88 11.03
N ASP A 284 15.42 2.91 10.32
CA ASP A 284 14.80 2.33 9.15
C ASP A 284 13.53 1.55 9.52
N ILE A 285 12.54 1.55 8.61
CA ILE A 285 11.32 0.79 8.79
C ILE A 285 11.63 -0.71 8.65
N VAL A 286 11.24 -1.50 9.64
CA VAL A 286 11.34 -2.96 9.54
C VAL A 286 10.23 -3.51 8.63
N GLY A 287 10.57 -4.51 7.83
CA GLY A 287 9.61 -5.18 6.96
C GLY A 287 10.26 -5.74 5.69
N ILE A 288 9.48 -6.55 4.97
CA ILE A 288 9.89 -7.04 3.65
C ILE A 288 9.90 -5.87 2.67
N ARG A 289 11.00 -5.73 1.94
CA ARG A 289 11.16 -4.72 0.89
C ARG A 289 10.43 -5.16 -0.36
N THR A 290 9.90 -4.19 -1.09
CA THR A 290 9.57 -4.40 -2.50
C THR A 290 10.87 -4.72 -3.21
N SER A 291 10.97 -5.86 -3.91
CA SER A 291 12.12 -6.09 -4.78
C SER A 291 12.18 -4.95 -5.80
N ASP A 292 13.34 -4.32 -5.96
CA ASP A 292 13.56 -3.42 -7.09
C ASP A 292 13.19 -4.18 -8.38
N PRO A 293 12.45 -3.55 -9.31
CA PRO A 293 12.13 -4.14 -10.60
C PRO A 293 13.38 -4.53 -11.39
#